data_AF-A0A0S8I352-F1
#
_entry.id   AF-A0A0S8I352-F1
#
_cell.length_a   1.000
_cell.length_b   1.000
_cell.length_c   1.000
_cell.angle_alpha   90.00
_cell.angle_beta   90.00
_cell.angle_gamma   90.00
#
_symmetry.space_group_name_H-M   'P 1'
#
loop_
_entity.id
_entity.type
_entity.pdbx_description
1 polymer ?
#
loop_
_entity_poly.entity_id
_entity_poly.type
_entity_poly.pdbx_seq_one_letter_code
_entity_poly.pdbx_strand_id
1 'polypeptide(L)'
;MMKLFAFRDRLDDADKEFGRYHALDLYSILATTSEMEWREALGFRDQRADDPYVIGAGDLVSKHFSALDRLGMIRLRESRYYRPELQLAEFMSALHEVFPGKGKSS
;
A
#
# COMPACT_ATOMS: atom_id res chain seq x y z
N MET A 1 6.23 -2.78 4.88
CA MET A 1 7.16 -2.43 3.79
C MET A 1 7.44 -3.58 2.80
N MET A 2 7.81 -4.79 3.22
CA MET A 2 8.22 -5.88 2.29
C MET A 2 7.24 -6.17 1.13
N LYS A 3 5.92 -6.21 1.39
CA LYS A 3 4.91 -6.50 0.34
C LYS A 3 4.77 -5.40 -0.71
N LEU A 4 5.03 -4.14 -0.33
CA LEU A 4 4.94 -3.00 -1.24
C LEU A 4 6.09 -3.00 -2.25
N PHE A 5 7.30 -3.33 -1.78
CA PHE A 5 8.45 -3.49 -2.67
C PHE A 5 8.37 -4.78 -3.50
N ALA A 6 7.88 -5.89 -2.93
CA ALA A 6 7.59 -7.08 -3.71
C ALA A 6 6.54 -6.85 -4.81
N PHE A 7 5.54 -6.00 -4.54
CA PHE A 7 4.59 -5.54 -5.56
C PHE A 7 5.29 -4.74 -6.67
N ARG A 8 6.19 -3.81 -6.31
CA ARG A 8 7.04 -3.07 -7.27
C ARG A 8 7.86 -4.00 -8.15
N ASP A 9 8.52 -4.99 -7.58
CA ASP A 9 9.43 -5.86 -8.33
C ASP A 9 8.70 -6.79 -9.31
N ARG A 10 7.39 -7.00 -9.10
CA ARG A 10 6.52 -7.83 -9.94
C ARG A 10 5.59 -7.04 -10.86
N LEU A 11 5.70 -5.71 -10.89
CA LEU A 11 4.84 -4.85 -11.70
C LEU A 11 5.06 -5.05 -13.20
N ASP A 12 6.31 -5.26 -13.60
CA ASP A 12 6.74 -5.47 -14.99
C ASP A 12 6.95 -6.95 -15.34
N ASP A 13 6.70 -7.86 -14.39
CA ASP A 13 6.77 -9.29 -14.64
C ASP A 13 5.59 -9.73 -15.51
N ALA A 14 5.87 -10.49 -16.57
CA ALA A 14 4.86 -11.03 -17.46
C ALA A 14 3.87 -11.93 -16.70
N ASP A 15 4.31 -12.52 -15.58
CA ASP A 15 3.50 -13.34 -14.70
C ASP A 15 2.69 -12.48 -13.70
N LYS A 16 1.64 -11.85 -14.25
CA LYS A 16 0.71 -10.93 -13.55
C LYS A 16 0.02 -11.55 -12.32
N GLU A 17 0.11 -12.87 -12.13
CA GLU A 17 -0.51 -13.58 -11.01
C GLU A 17 0.03 -13.14 -9.64
N PHE A 18 1.32 -12.80 -9.52
CA PHE A 18 1.91 -12.45 -8.22
C PHE A 18 1.60 -11.02 -7.78
N GLY A 19 1.49 -10.08 -8.72
CA GLY A 19 1.18 -8.67 -8.42
C GLY A 19 -0.17 -8.48 -7.72
N ARG A 20 -1.21 -9.24 -8.13
CA ARG A 20 -2.54 -9.22 -7.50
C ARG A 20 -2.54 -9.79 -6.08
N TYR A 21 -1.75 -10.83 -5.80
CA TYR A 21 -1.63 -11.37 -4.44
C TYR A 21 -0.95 -10.38 -3.51
N HIS A 22 0.13 -9.72 -3.95
CA HIS A 22 0.80 -8.72 -3.13
C HIS A 22 -0.06 -7.48 -2.88
N ALA A 23 -0.84 -7.04 -3.88
CA ALA A 23 -1.77 -5.93 -3.70
C ALA A 23 -2.87 -6.25 -2.68
N LEU A 24 -3.43 -7.46 -2.71
CA LEU A 24 -4.43 -7.88 -1.72
C LEU A 24 -3.80 -8.16 -0.35
N ASP A 25 -2.59 -8.69 -0.27
CA ASP A 25 -1.87 -8.87 0.99
C ASP A 25 -1.69 -7.54 1.74
N LEU A 26 -1.43 -6.44 1.01
CA LEU A 26 -1.35 -5.10 1.61
C LEU A 26 -2.68 -4.70 2.27
N TYR A 27 -3.81 -4.98 1.61
CA TYR A 27 -5.14 -4.76 2.21
C TYR A 27 -5.31 -5.63 3.45
N SER A 28 -5.03 -6.92 3.37
CA SER A 28 -5.21 -7.86 4.47
C SER A 28 -4.40 -7.42 5.70
N ILE A 29 -3.13 -7.04 5.51
CA ILE A 29 -2.27 -6.57 6.60
C ILE A 29 -2.88 -5.33 7.26
N LEU A 30 -3.27 -4.32 6.48
CA LEU A 30 -3.84 -3.10 7.04
C LEU A 30 -5.18 -3.36 7.75
N ALA A 31 -6.05 -4.17 7.16
CA ALA A 31 -7.35 -4.51 7.73
C ALA A 31 -7.25 -5.31 9.05
N THR A 32 -6.16 -6.05 9.25
CA THR A 32 -5.92 -6.81 10.50
C THR A 32 -4.93 -6.13 11.45
N THR A 33 -4.44 -4.94 11.11
CA THR A 33 -3.52 -4.18 11.98
C THR A 33 -4.29 -3.69 13.20
N SER A 34 -3.83 -4.03 14.40
CA SER A 34 -4.41 -3.53 15.64
C SER A 34 -4.11 -2.04 15.84
N GLU A 35 -4.88 -1.37 16.69
CA GLU A 35 -4.66 0.05 17.01
C GLU A 35 -3.26 0.31 17.62
N MET A 36 -2.72 -0.65 18.37
CA MET A 36 -1.37 -0.55 18.93
C MET A 36 -0.31 -0.60 17.83
N GLU A 37 -0.39 -1.61 16.94
CA GLU A 37 0.53 -1.75 15.80
C GLU A 37 0.41 -0.55 14.84
N TRP A 38 -0.80 0.01 14.70
CA TRP A 38 -1.03 1.22 13.93
C TRP A 38 -0.25 2.41 14.49
N ARG A 39 -0.39 2.69 15.80
CA ARG A 39 0.36 3.76 16.47
C ARG A 39 1.87 3.58 16.36
N GLU A 40 2.34 2.35 16.49
CA GLU A 40 3.76 2.03 16.31
C GLU A 40 4.22 2.31 14.87
N ALA A 41 3.42 1.92 13.87
CA ALA A 41 3.71 2.18 12.46
C ALA A 41 3.79 3.68 12.15
N LEU A 42 2.87 4.49 12.71
CA LEU A 42 2.92 5.95 12.60
C LEU A 42 4.16 6.53 13.31
N GLY A 43 4.51 6.01 14.49
CA GLY A 43 5.73 6.38 15.18
C GLY A 43 6.99 6.11 14.34
N PHE A 44 7.07 4.96 13.68
CA PHE A 44 8.17 4.64 12.77
C PHE A 44 8.19 5.53 11.52
N ARG A 45 7.02 5.84 10.95
CA ARG A 45 6.88 6.78 9.82
C ARG A 45 7.51 8.12 10.19
N ASP A 46 7.15 8.67 11.35
CA ASP A 46 7.59 10.01 11.77
C ASP A 46 9.08 10.02 12.12
N GLN A 47 9.57 9.00 12.84
CA GLN A 47 10.98 8.88 13.23
C GLN A 47 11.91 8.63 12.04
N ARG A 48 11.39 8.09 10.94
CA ARG A 48 12.15 7.71 9.74
C ARG A 48 11.67 8.43 8.48
N ALA A 49 11.07 9.61 8.63
CA ALA A 49 10.51 10.36 7.50
C ALA A 49 11.55 10.65 6.40
N ASP A 50 12.82 10.83 6.78
CA ASP A 50 13.93 11.08 5.86
C ASP A 50 14.62 9.81 5.34
N ASP A 51 14.18 8.61 5.78
CA ASP A 51 14.73 7.34 5.31
C ASP A 51 14.33 7.12 3.85
N PRO A 52 15.29 6.90 2.92
CA PRO A 52 15.01 6.66 1.51
C PRO A 52 14.01 5.53 1.25
N TYR A 53 13.95 4.51 2.11
CA TYR A 53 12.99 3.42 1.99
C TYR A 53 11.57 3.85 2.36
N VAL A 54 11.41 4.69 3.38
CA VAL A 54 10.10 5.24 3.78
C VAL A 54 9.59 6.20 2.71
N ILE A 55 10.46 7.07 2.21
CA ILE A 55 10.17 7.95 1.07
C ILE A 55 9.77 7.13 -0.16
N GLY A 56 10.56 6.12 -0.52
CA GLY A 56 10.29 5.26 -1.67
C GLY A 56 8.96 4.50 -1.54
N ALA A 57 8.59 4.09 -0.31
CA ALA A 57 7.31 3.49 -0.04
C ALA A 57 6.15 4.49 -0.28
N GLY A 58 6.28 5.72 0.19
CA GLY A 58 5.28 6.77 -0.05
C GLY A 58 5.08 7.10 -1.53
N ASP A 59 6.17 7.12 -2.30
CA ASP A 59 6.11 7.32 -3.75
C ASP A 59 5.41 6.16 -4.46
N LEU A 60 5.64 4.91 -4.04
CA LEU A 60 4.95 3.74 -4.58
C LEU A 60 3.45 3.77 -4.28
N VAL A 61 3.06 4.11 -3.05
CA VAL A 61 1.65 4.25 -2.66
C VAL A 61 0.98 5.34 -3.50
N SER A 62 1.61 6.52 -3.61
CA SER A 62 1.09 7.63 -4.39
C SER A 62 0.94 7.31 -5.88
N LYS A 63 1.87 6.54 -6.44
CA LYS A 63 1.83 6.15 -7.86
C LYS A 63 0.82 5.05 -8.16
N HIS A 64 0.68 4.07 -7.28
CA HIS A 64 -0.01 2.81 -7.60
C HIS A 64 -1.31 2.57 -6.84
N PHE A 65 -1.52 3.22 -5.70
CA PHE A 65 -2.65 2.97 -4.80
C PHE A 65 -3.49 4.22 -4.49
N SER A 66 -3.22 5.35 -5.15
CA SER A 66 -3.90 6.63 -4.89
C SER A 66 -5.33 6.77 -5.45
N ALA A 67 -5.71 5.92 -6.39
CA ALA A 67 -7.06 5.91 -6.96
C ALA A 67 -7.40 4.53 -7.52
N LEU A 68 -8.69 4.24 -7.69
CA LEU A 68 -9.17 2.93 -8.12
C LEU A 68 -8.65 2.51 -9.51
N ASP A 69 -8.41 3.47 -10.40
CA ASP A 69 -7.87 3.26 -11.75
C ASP A 69 -6.33 3.12 -11.78
N ARG A 70 -5.67 3.22 -10.63
CA ARG A 70 -4.22 2.97 -10.53
C ARG A 70 -3.92 1.49 -10.46
N LEU A 71 -2.74 1.13 -10.94
CA LEU A 71 -2.38 -0.26 -11.20
C LEU A 71 -2.41 -1.14 -9.94
N GLY A 72 -2.02 -0.64 -8.77
CA GLY A 72 -2.15 -1.37 -7.50
C GLY A 72 -3.60 -1.70 -7.15
N MET A 73 -4.51 -0.74 -7.33
CA MET A 73 -5.94 -0.94 -7.11
C MET A 73 -6.61 -1.81 -8.17
N ILE A 74 -6.15 -1.77 -9.42
CA ILE A 74 -6.57 -2.70 -10.47
C ILE A 74 -6.15 -4.12 -10.08
N ARG A 75 -4.86 -4.33 -9.75
CA ARG A 75 -4.34 -5.65 -9.37
C ARG A 75 -5.02 -6.22 -8.13
N LEU A 76 -5.30 -5.40 -7.13
CA LEU A 76 -6.06 -5.82 -5.95
C LEU A 76 -7.43 -6.40 -6.35
N ARG A 77 -8.15 -5.71 -7.25
CA ARG A 77 -9.51 -6.10 -7.68
C ARG A 77 -9.53 -7.28 -8.66
N GLU A 78 -8.41 -7.56 -9.34
CA GLU A 78 -8.23 -8.76 -10.18
C GLU A 78 -7.99 -10.04 -9.35
N SER A 79 -7.73 -9.93 -8.05
CA SER A 79 -7.53 -11.09 -7.19
C SER A 79 -8.81 -11.92 -7.09
N ARG A 80 -8.69 -13.25 -7.18
CA ARG A 80 -9.82 -14.19 -6.96
C ARG A 80 -10.44 -14.08 -5.56
N TYR A 81 -9.74 -13.46 -4.63
CA TYR A 81 -10.16 -13.26 -3.24
C TYR A 81 -10.72 -11.85 -3.01
N TYR A 82 -10.75 -11.00 -4.03
CA TYR A 82 -11.43 -9.72 -3.96
C TYR A 82 -12.92 -9.93 -3.68
N ARG A 83 -13.48 -9.05 -2.84
CA ARG A 83 -14.91 -9.01 -2.55
C ARG A 83 -15.42 -7.56 -2.67
N PRO A 84 -16.62 -7.32 -3.21
CA PRO A 84 -17.17 -5.97 -3.34
C PRO A 84 -17.31 -5.23 -2.01
N GLU A 85 -17.38 -5.94 -0.88
CA GLU A 85 -17.53 -5.38 0.46
C GLU A 85 -16.22 -4.86 1.06
N LEU A 86 -15.09 -5.01 0.37
CA LEU A 86 -13.82 -4.44 0.83
C LEU A 86 -13.89 -2.92 0.86
N GLN A 87 -13.47 -2.34 1.98
CA GLN A 87 -13.48 -0.90 2.25
C GLN A 87 -12.27 -0.23 1.57
N LEU A 88 -12.34 -0.11 0.23
CA LEU A 88 -11.20 0.34 -0.58
C LEU A 88 -10.85 1.81 -0.35
N ALA A 89 -11.81 2.67 -0.02
CA ALA A 89 -11.56 4.08 0.25
C ALA A 89 -10.78 4.25 1.56
N GLU A 90 -11.21 3.53 2.60
CA GLU A 90 -10.58 3.46 3.91
C GLU A 90 -9.18 2.86 3.80
N PHE A 91 -9.03 1.79 3.02
CA PHE A 91 -7.72 1.20 2.73
C PHE A 91 -6.77 2.19 2.06
N MET A 92 -7.21 2.90 1.01
CA MET A 92 -6.37 3.89 0.33
C MET A 92 -5.98 5.02 1.29
N SER A 93 -6.92 5.52 2.09
CA SER A 93 -6.67 6.56 3.09
C SER A 93 -5.64 6.11 4.14
N ALA A 94 -5.84 4.91 4.71
CA ALA A 94 -4.95 4.32 5.70
C ALA A 94 -3.54 4.08 5.11
N LEU A 95 -3.46 3.55 3.90
CA LEU A 95 -2.18 3.29 3.25
C LEU A 95 -1.40 4.59 2.98
N HIS A 96 -2.09 5.65 2.59
CA HIS A 96 -1.51 6.99 2.43
C HIS A 96 -1.07 7.63 3.76
N GLU A 97 -1.80 7.36 4.84
CA GLU A 97 -1.42 7.86 6.17
C GLU A 97 -0.12 7.23 6.65
N VAL A 98 0.05 5.91 6.50
CA VAL A 98 1.28 5.20 6.93
C VAL A 98 2.46 5.49 6.01
N PHE A 99 2.20 5.68 4.71
CA PHE A 99 3.24 5.95 3.69
C PHE A 99 2.90 7.22 2.91
N PRO A 100 3.16 8.41 3.46
CA PRO A 100 2.91 9.67 2.77
C PRO A 100 3.90 9.82 1.61
N GLY A 101 3.40 10.10 0.40
CA GLY A 101 4.25 10.48 -0.72
C GLY A 101 4.92 11.84 -0.49
N LYS A 102 5.87 12.21 -1.36
CA LYS A 102 6.40 13.59 -1.37
C LYS A 102 5.34 14.58 -1.85
N GLY A 103 4.45 14.97 -0.93
CA GLY A 103 3.34 15.89 -1.13
C GLY A 103 3.11 16.70 0.14
N LYS A 104 3.91 17.77 0.28
CA LYS A 104 3.83 18.90 1.23
C LYS A 104 3.11 18.63 2.54
N SER A 105 3.89 18.46 3.62
CA SER A 105 3.52 19.03 4.91
C SER A 105 3.09 20.48 4.67
N SER A 106 1.81 20.77 4.85
CA SER A 106 1.25 22.13 4.94
C SER A 106 0.40 22.17 6.18
#